data_AF-A0A9P4MBJ7-F1
#
_entry.id   AF-A0A9P4MBJ7-F1
#
_cell.length_a   1.000
_cell.length_b   1.000
_cell.length_c   1.000
_cell.angle_alpha   90.00
_cell.angle_beta   90.00
_cell.angle_gamma   90.00
#
_symmetry.space_group_name_H-M   'P 1'
#
loop_
_entity.id
_entity.type
_entity.pdbx_description
1 polymer ?
#
loop_
_entity_poly.entity_id
_entity_poly.type
_entity_poly.pdbx_seq_one_letter_code
_entity_poly.pdbx_strand_id
1 'polypeptide(L)'
;MARLASIFAAIAFAIAGVNAVTTGTCYNVKKTSSNPNGQQSYDVSKYYCFQGEGVENRDLLCPKNPNGYTTYACSGSCYAPTDYVCINGALVAQKNYKGQLATCPGAQSNPFDPEKYHCYAGGLLCPFYTERCAGGCYDPHDYSCPNGVISPIPEDPKNRRFAA
;
A
#
# COMPACT_ATOMS: atom_id res chain seq x y z
N MET A 1 -43.72 47.79 -24.15
CA MET A 1 -43.97 46.85 -23.03
C MET A 1 -43.90 45.44 -23.59
N ALA A 2 -42.77 44.75 -23.46
CA ALA A 2 -42.58 43.38 -23.93
C ALA A 2 -42.03 42.54 -22.78
N ARG A 3 -42.78 41.51 -22.37
CA ARG A 3 -42.41 40.60 -21.29
C ARG A 3 -41.59 39.44 -21.87
N LEU A 4 -40.32 39.33 -21.47
CA LEU A 4 -39.48 38.15 -21.67
C LEU A 4 -39.68 37.21 -20.47
N ALA A 5 -40.28 36.06 -20.70
CA ALA A 5 -40.39 34.98 -19.72
C ALA A 5 -39.17 34.05 -19.88
N SER A 6 -38.27 34.07 -18.89
CA SER A 6 -37.16 33.12 -18.80
C SER A 6 -37.63 31.82 -18.18
N ILE A 7 -37.58 30.76 -18.97
CA ILE A 7 -37.78 29.37 -18.56
C ILE A 7 -36.45 28.88 -17.96
N PHE A 8 -36.38 28.71 -16.64
CA PHE A 8 -35.28 27.99 -16.00
C PHE A 8 -35.68 26.51 -15.85
N ALA A 9 -35.13 25.67 -16.72
CA ALA A 9 -35.18 24.22 -16.55
C ALA A 9 -34.11 23.80 -15.53
N ALA A 10 -34.54 23.35 -14.35
CA ALA A 10 -33.64 22.74 -13.37
C ALA A 10 -33.35 21.29 -13.80
N ILE A 11 -32.13 21.04 -14.27
CA ILE A 11 -31.63 19.68 -14.53
C ILE A 11 -31.10 19.11 -13.22
N ALA A 12 -31.88 18.23 -12.59
CA ALA A 12 -31.44 17.45 -11.46
C ALA A 12 -30.59 16.27 -11.97
N PHE A 13 -29.27 16.35 -11.81
CA PHE A 13 -28.39 15.19 -12.01
C PHE A 13 -28.45 14.30 -10.76
N ALA A 14 -29.15 13.17 -10.89
CA ALA A 14 -29.03 12.06 -9.95
C ALA A 14 -27.67 11.37 -10.16
N ILE A 15 -26.71 11.63 -9.28
CA ILE A 15 -25.47 10.86 -9.22
C ILE A 15 -25.76 9.60 -8.38
N ALA A 16 -26.34 8.59 -9.03
CA ALA A 16 -26.36 7.24 -8.49
C ALA A 16 -24.99 6.60 -8.77
N GLY A 17 -24.19 6.36 -7.73
CA GLY A 17 -22.92 5.66 -7.91
C GLY A 17 -21.90 5.83 -6.81
N VAL A 18 -22.29 5.90 -5.53
CA VAL A 18 -21.34 5.53 -4.46
C VAL A 18 -21.28 4.01 -4.42
N ASN A 19 -20.31 3.44 -5.13
CA ASN A 19 -19.89 2.07 -4.87
C ASN A 19 -19.45 2.02 -3.40
N ALA A 20 -20.16 1.24 -2.59
CA ALA A 20 -19.73 0.95 -1.24
C ALA A 20 -18.31 0.37 -1.31
N VAL A 21 -17.34 1.11 -0.80
CA VAL A 21 -15.98 0.60 -0.58
C VAL A 21 -16.12 -0.36 0.58
N THR A 22 -16.30 -1.65 0.25
CA THR A 22 -16.26 -2.73 1.22
C THR A 22 -14.84 -2.75 1.79
N THR A 23 -14.67 -2.26 3.02
CA THR A 23 -13.43 -2.34 3.79
C THR A 23 -13.18 -3.81 4.14
N GLY A 24 -12.61 -4.56 3.20
CA GLY A 24 -12.23 -5.95 3.42
C GLY A 24 -10.83 -5.98 4.01
N THR A 25 -10.67 -6.62 5.18
CA THR A 25 -9.35 -6.78 5.80
C THR A 25 -8.46 -7.74 5.02
N CYS A 26 -7.20 -7.35 4.76
CA CYS A 26 -6.23 -8.21 4.09
C CYS A 26 -5.71 -9.30 5.03
N TYR A 27 -6.05 -10.54 4.74
CA TYR A 27 -5.40 -11.70 5.36
C TYR A 27 -4.79 -12.61 4.31
N ASN A 28 -3.60 -13.15 4.62
CA ASN A 28 -2.91 -14.17 3.83
C ASN A 28 -3.67 -15.51 3.93
N VAL A 29 -4.78 -15.64 3.22
CA VAL A 29 -5.44 -16.94 3.04
C VAL A 29 -4.97 -17.53 1.70
N LYS A 30 -4.07 -18.52 1.77
CA LYS A 30 -3.92 -19.50 0.69
C LYS A 30 -5.33 -20.01 0.38
N LYS A 31 -5.79 -19.80 -0.86
CA LYS A 31 -7.12 -20.19 -1.36
C LYS A 31 -7.65 -21.46 -0.68
N THR A 32 -8.60 -21.30 0.23
CA THR A 32 -9.71 -22.22 0.43
C THR A 32 -10.78 -21.57 1.32
N SER A 33 -12.00 -21.57 0.78
CA SER A 33 -13.27 -21.30 1.44
C SER A 33 -13.59 -19.84 1.81
N SER A 34 -14.78 -19.44 1.36
CA SER A 34 -15.56 -18.27 1.75
C SER A 34 -15.52 -18.05 3.27
N ASN A 35 -14.85 -16.98 3.71
CA ASN A 35 -14.94 -16.51 5.09
C ASN A 35 -16.30 -15.82 5.29
N PRO A 36 -17.10 -16.17 6.32
CA PRO A 36 -18.39 -15.54 6.61
C PRO A 36 -18.33 -14.03 6.92
N ASN A 37 -17.14 -13.43 7.11
CA ASN A 37 -16.98 -12.03 7.52
C ASN A 37 -16.81 -11.02 6.35
N GLY A 38 -17.12 -11.39 5.11
CA GLY A 38 -17.00 -10.47 3.97
C GLY A 38 -15.56 -10.15 3.53
N GLN A 39 -14.59 -10.94 4.00
CA GLN A 39 -13.18 -10.80 3.66
C GLN A 39 -12.88 -11.36 2.26
N GLN A 40 -12.02 -10.69 1.50
CA GLN A 40 -11.63 -11.13 0.16
C GLN A 40 -10.27 -11.82 0.19
N SER A 41 -10.21 -13.07 -0.29
CA SER A 41 -8.94 -13.74 -0.58
C SER A 41 -8.28 -13.14 -1.82
N TYR A 42 -6.96 -12.99 -1.82
CA TYR A 42 -6.19 -12.49 -2.96
C TYR A 42 -5.02 -13.39 -3.32
N ASP A 43 -4.51 -13.25 -4.54
CA ASP A 43 -3.32 -13.97 -5.00
C ASP A 43 -2.06 -13.20 -4.57
N VAL A 44 -1.37 -13.72 -3.56
CA VAL A 44 -0.11 -13.16 -3.04
C VAL A 44 0.99 -13.08 -4.10
N SER A 45 0.88 -13.83 -5.20
CA SER A 45 1.82 -13.77 -6.32
C SER A 45 1.55 -12.58 -7.24
N LYS A 46 0.36 -11.97 -7.15
CA LYS A 46 -0.09 -10.87 -7.99
C LYS A 46 -0.33 -9.56 -7.24
N TYR A 47 -0.42 -9.60 -5.92
CA TYR A 47 -0.69 -8.40 -5.11
C TYR A 47 0.23 -8.32 -3.89
N TYR A 48 0.58 -7.09 -3.53
CA TYR A 48 1.04 -6.73 -2.20
C TYR A 48 -0.15 -6.30 -1.38
N CYS A 49 -0.25 -6.75 -0.13
CA CYS A 49 -1.13 -6.08 0.81
C CYS A 49 -0.32 -5.18 1.74
N PHE A 50 -0.73 -3.92 1.81
CA PHE A 50 -0.21 -2.96 2.76
C PHE A 50 -1.13 -2.93 3.98
N GLN A 51 -0.56 -3.27 5.14
CA GLN A 51 -1.18 -2.99 6.42
C GLN A 51 -0.59 -1.68 6.92
N GLY A 52 -1.25 -0.56 6.60
CA GLY A 52 -0.80 0.74 7.09
C GLY A 52 -1.19 0.97 8.55
N GLU A 53 -0.27 1.52 9.35
CA GLU A 53 -0.61 2.17 10.62
C GLU A 53 -1.30 3.51 10.33
N GLY A 54 -2.63 3.48 10.30
CA GLY A 54 -3.45 4.66 10.01
C GLY A 54 -4.74 4.25 9.29
N VAL A 55 -5.80 5.06 9.40
CA VAL A 55 -7.11 4.78 8.76
C VAL A 55 -7.02 4.80 7.22
N GLU A 56 -5.95 5.37 6.68
CA GLU A 56 -5.87 5.72 5.26
C GLU A 56 -5.34 4.59 4.38
N ASN A 57 -4.70 3.56 4.94
CA ASN A 57 -4.09 2.46 4.18
C ASN A 57 -4.36 1.09 4.79
N ARG A 58 -5.42 0.94 5.60
CA ARG A 58 -5.80 -0.40 6.06
C ARG A 58 -6.30 -1.17 4.85
N ASP A 59 -5.64 -2.29 4.59
CA ASP A 59 -6.12 -3.32 3.68
C ASP A 59 -6.07 -2.95 2.19
N LEU A 60 -5.14 -2.07 1.81
CA LEU A 60 -4.95 -1.74 0.42
C LEU A 60 -4.19 -2.85 -0.31
N LEU A 61 -4.87 -3.46 -1.28
CA LEU A 61 -4.29 -4.43 -2.21
C LEU A 61 -3.71 -3.73 -3.43
N CYS A 62 -2.39 -3.75 -3.55
CA CYS A 62 -1.69 -3.14 -4.67
C CYS A 62 -1.17 -4.19 -5.65
N PRO A 63 -1.45 -4.07 -6.95
CA PRO A 63 -1.04 -5.06 -7.94
C PRO A 63 0.48 -5.04 -8.12
N LYS A 64 1.06 -6.23 -8.17
CA LYS A 64 2.44 -6.46 -8.64
C LYS A 64 2.43 -6.23 -10.14
N ASN A 65 3.18 -5.23 -10.61
CA ASN A 65 3.27 -5.00 -12.04
C ASN A 65 4.05 -6.15 -12.70
N PRO A 66 3.63 -6.62 -13.90
CA PRO A 66 4.35 -7.67 -14.62
C PRO A 66 5.77 -7.24 -15.02
N ASN A 67 6.02 -5.93 -15.10
CA ASN A 67 7.34 -5.35 -15.36
C ASN A 67 8.26 -5.32 -14.12
N GLY A 68 7.84 -5.93 -13.00
CA GLY A 68 8.65 -6.06 -11.79
C GLY A 68 8.67 -4.84 -10.87
N TYR A 69 8.01 -3.74 -11.24
CA TYR A 69 7.92 -2.57 -10.35
C TYR A 69 6.94 -2.83 -9.20
N THR A 70 7.44 -2.62 -7.98
CA THR A 70 6.62 -2.63 -6.77
C THR A 70 5.74 -1.39 -6.75
N THR A 71 4.43 -1.59 -6.63
CA THR A 71 3.49 -0.51 -6.33
C THR A 71 3.46 -0.29 -4.82
N TYR A 72 3.40 0.97 -4.40
CA TYR A 72 3.36 1.37 -2.98
C TYR A 72 2.00 1.95 -2.63
N ALA A 73 1.63 1.91 -1.35
CA ALA A 73 0.41 2.52 -0.84
C ALA A 73 0.62 3.98 -0.40
N CYS A 74 -0.30 4.87 -0.77
CA CYS A 74 -0.40 6.24 -0.27
C CYS A 74 -1.87 6.65 -0.19
N SER A 75 -2.33 7.02 1.00
CA SER A 75 -3.72 7.40 1.33
C SER A 75 -4.79 6.69 0.51
N GLY A 76 -4.78 5.36 0.56
CA GLY A 76 -5.80 4.50 -0.03
C GLY A 76 -5.61 4.22 -1.52
N SER A 77 -4.50 4.66 -2.11
CA SER A 77 -4.18 4.47 -3.52
C SER A 77 -2.82 3.80 -3.72
N CYS A 78 -2.76 2.93 -4.73
CA CYS A 78 -1.51 2.31 -5.15
C CYS A 78 -0.82 3.21 -6.18
N TYR A 79 0.46 3.48 -6.00
CA TYR A 79 1.23 4.32 -6.92
C TYR A 79 2.53 3.65 -7.36
N ALA A 80 2.97 4.01 -8.56
CA ALA A 80 4.30 3.64 -9.04
C ALA A 80 5.33 4.66 -8.52
N PRO A 81 6.41 4.21 -7.86
CA PRO A 81 7.43 5.09 -7.29
C PRO A 81 8.25 5.81 -8.37
N THR A 82 8.14 5.39 -9.64
CA THR A 82 8.73 6.04 -10.82
C THR A 82 7.99 7.31 -11.23
N ASP A 83 6.74 7.46 -10.80
CA ASP A 83 5.86 8.54 -11.27
C ASP A 83 5.45 9.46 -10.12
N TYR A 84 5.30 8.90 -8.91
CA TYR A 84 4.82 9.61 -7.73
C TYR A 84 5.66 9.33 -6.49
N VAL A 85 5.62 10.27 -5.55
CA VAL A 85 6.09 10.13 -4.18
C VAL A 85 4.93 10.43 -3.23
N CYS A 86 4.86 9.71 -2.12
CA CYS A 86 3.86 9.92 -1.09
C CYS A 86 4.42 10.84 0.00
N ILE A 87 3.85 12.02 0.21
CA ILE A 87 4.32 12.99 1.22
C ILE A 87 3.12 13.41 2.05
N ASN A 88 3.15 13.16 3.35
CA ASN A 88 2.04 13.48 4.27
C ASN A 88 0.68 12.96 3.76
N GLY A 89 0.64 11.75 3.21
CA GLY A 89 -0.56 11.15 2.62
C GLY A 89 -0.93 11.66 1.22
N ALA A 90 -0.30 12.73 0.72
CA ALA A 90 -0.55 13.23 -0.62
C ALA A 90 0.38 12.57 -1.64
N LEU A 91 -0.21 12.06 -2.73
CA LEU A 91 0.54 11.69 -3.93
C LEU A 91 0.98 12.95 -4.66
N VAL A 92 2.29 13.13 -4.78
CA VAL A 92 2.92 14.21 -5.54
C VAL A 92 3.66 13.59 -6.70
N ALA A 93 3.38 14.02 -7.92
CA ALA A 93 4.15 13.59 -9.09
C ALA A 93 5.64 13.91 -8.85
N GLN A 94 6.54 12.97 -9.13
CA GLN A 94 7.97 13.15 -8.85
C GLN A 94 8.54 14.44 -9.42
N LYS A 95 8.13 14.79 -10.65
CA LYS A 95 8.51 16.05 -11.32
C LYS A 95 8.17 17.33 -10.55
N ASN A 96 7.21 17.26 -9.62
CA ASN A 96 6.72 18.38 -8.83
C ASN A 96 7.24 18.36 -7.38
N TYR A 97 7.99 17.33 -6.98
CA TYR A 97 8.55 17.25 -5.65
C TYR A 97 9.74 18.19 -5.51
N LYS A 98 9.71 19.04 -4.48
CA LYS A 98 10.76 20.04 -4.21
C LYS A 98 11.73 19.62 -3.11
N GLY A 99 11.53 18.46 -2.48
CA GLY A 99 12.43 17.94 -1.45
C GLY A 99 13.63 17.21 -2.04
N GLN A 100 14.57 16.83 -1.16
CA GLN A 100 15.80 16.14 -1.55
C GLN A 100 15.53 14.64 -1.65
N LEU A 101 15.25 14.15 -2.86
CA LEU A 101 15.18 12.71 -3.11
C LEU A 101 16.60 12.14 -3.11
N ALA A 102 16.80 11.05 -2.38
CA ALA A 102 18.03 10.28 -2.42
C ALA A 102 17.95 9.23 -3.55
N THR A 103 19.11 8.80 -4.03
CA THR A 103 19.23 7.67 -4.97
C THR A 103 19.83 6.49 -4.24
N CYS A 104 19.30 5.28 -4.50
CA CYS A 104 19.81 4.05 -3.90
C CYS A 104 20.66 3.30 -4.92
N PRO A 105 21.99 3.25 -4.78
CA PRO A 105 22.86 2.63 -5.78
C PRO A 105 22.57 1.13 -5.90
N GLY A 106 22.14 0.67 -7.08
CA GLY A 106 21.82 -0.74 -7.36
C GLY A 106 20.35 -1.11 -7.20
N ALA A 107 19.54 -0.27 -6.54
CA ALA A 107 18.11 -0.31 -6.75
C ALA A 107 17.87 0.18 -8.17
N GLN A 108 16.84 -0.29 -8.86
CA GLN A 108 16.31 0.45 -10.01
C GLN A 108 16.26 1.92 -9.59
N SER A 109 16.99 2.78 -10.31
CA SER A 109 17.55 4.07 -9.88
C SER A 109 16.51 5.18 -9.65
N ASN A 110 15.41 4.81 -9.00
CA ASN A 110 14.28 5.66 -8.71
C ASN A 110 14.63 6.49 -7.49
N PRO A 111 14.44 7.82 -7.57
CA PRO A 111 14.60 8.68 -6.42
C PRO A 111 13.60 8.24 -5.33
N PHE A 112 14.06 8.19 -4.09
CA PHE A 112 13.23 7.82 -2.94
C PHE A 112 13.27 8.90 -1.87
N ASP A 113 12.27 8.88 -1.00
CA ASP A 113 12.20 9.74 0.17
C ASP A 113 13.06 9.14 1.30
N PRO A 114 14.22 9.75 1.65
CA PRO A 114 15.11 9.23 2.68
C PRO A 114 14.56 9.35 4.10
N GLU A 115 13.39 9.96 4.31
CA GLU A 115 12.68 9.94 5.59
C GLU A 115 11.77 8.72 5.75
N LYS A 116 11.44 8.02 4.65
CA LYS A 116 10.53 6.86 4.65
C LYS A 116 11.20 5.55 4.33
N TYR A 117 12.34 5.60 3.66
CA TYR A 117 13.07 4.42 3.23
C TYR A 117 14.54 4.51 3.59
N HIS A 118 15.11 3.35 3.87
CA HIS A 118 16.54 3.14 4.01
C HIS A 118 17.08 2.37 2.80
N CYS A 119 18.24 2.79 2.29
CA CYS A 119 18.93 2.11 1.21
C CYS A 119 20.05 1.23 1.77
N TYR A 120 19.90 -0.09 1.66
CA TYR A 120 20.93 -1.05 2.06
C TYR A 120 22.00 -1.23 0.97
N ALA A 121 23.20 -1.62 1.40
CA ALA A 121 24.29 -1.98 0.50
C ALA A 121 23.86 -3.07 -0.50
N GLY A 122 24.12 -2.84 -1.79
CA GLY A 122 23.63 -3.69 -2.88
C GLY A 122 22.30 -3.23 -3.47
N GLY A 123 21.81 -2.06 -3.10
CA GLY A 123 20.69 -1.41 -3.79
C GLY A 123 19.32 -1.93 -3.39
N LEU A 124 19.19 -2.44 -2.18
CA LEU A 124 17.88 -2.83 -1.66
C LEU A 124 17.27 -1.64 -0.91
N LEU A 125 16.16 -1.14 -1.43
CA LEU A 125 15.39 -0.09 -0.77
C LEU A 125 14.32 -0.71 0.12
N CYS A 126 14.36 -0.41 1.42
CA CYS A 126 13.43 -0.92 2.42
C CYS A 126 12.77 0.21 3.21
N PRO A 127 11.48 0.11 3.57
CA PRO A 127 10.86 1.02 4.53
C PRO A 127 11.63 1.07 5.88
N PHE A 128 11.60 2.20 6.60
CA PHE A 128 12.33 2.37 7.87
C PHE A 128 12.02 1.32 8.95
N TYR A 129 10.81 0.77 8.97
CA TYR A 129 10.38 -0.24 9.94
C TYR A 129 10.73 -1.67 9.52
N THR A 130 11.49 -1.84 8.43
CA THR A 130 11.82 -3.14 7.88
C THR A 130 13.33 -3.37 7.78
N GLU A 131 13.72 -4.62 7.96
CA GLU A 131 15.11 -5.06 7.88
C GLU A 131 15.37 -5.83 6.58
N ARG A 132 16.65 -5.94 6.20
CA ARG A 132 17.07 -6.73 5.03
C ARG A 132 17.28 -8.21 5.39
N CYS A 133 16.67 -9.11 4.61
CA CYS A 133 16.92 -10.55 4.66
C CYS A 133 16.85 -11.18 3.26
N ALA A 134 17.83 -12.00 2.89
CA ALA A 134 17.84 -12.75 1.61
C ALA A 134 17.58 -11.92 0.33
N GLY A 135 17.87 -10.61 0.35
CA GLY A 135 17.59 -9.71 -0.78
C GLY A 135 16.18 -9.13 -0.82
N GLY A 136 15.39 -9.31 0.24
CA GLY A 136 14.12 -8.63 0.47
C GLY A 136 14.09 -7.87 1.80
N CYS A 137 13.01 -7.14 2.01
CA CYS A 137 12.72 -6.44 3.26
C CYS A 137 11.70 -7.26 4.07
N TYR A 138 11.88 -7.35 5.39
CA TYR A 138 10.95 -8.03 6.29
C TYR A 138 10.67 -7.16 7.52
N ASP A 139 9.52 -7.34 8.13
CA ASP A 139 9.20 -6.71 9.40
C ASP A 139 9.79 -7.55 10.55
N PRO A 140 10.74 -7.02 11.35
CA PRO A 140 11.35 -7.75 12.45
C PRO A 140 10.39 -8.01 13.62
N HIS A 141 9.20 -7.39 13.62
CA HIS A 141 8.17 -7.62 14.63
C HIS A 141 7.36 -8.91 14.38
N ASP A 142 7.21 -9.28 13.10
CA ASP A 142 6.44 -10.46 12.66
C ASP A 142 7.33 -11.63 12.20
N TYR A 143 8.53 -11.32 11.72
CA TYR A 143 9.44 -12.29 11.13
C TYR A 143 10.86 -12.16 11.68
N SER A 144 11.60 -13.25 11.56
CA SER A 144 13.02 -13.35 11.90
C SER A 144 13.79 -13.79 10.66
N CYS A 145 15.09 -13.47 10.59
CA CYS A 145 15.97 -13.86 9.48
C CYS A 145 17.12 -14.79 9.93
N PRO A 146 16.86 -15.97 10.53
CA PRO A 146 17.92 -16.90 10.86
C PRO A 146 18.56 -17.47 9.59
N ASN A 147 19.90 -17.39 9.51
CA ASN A 147 20.69 -17.91 8.38
C ASN A 147 20.27 -17.35 7.00
N GLY A 148 19.78 -16.10 6.97
CA GLY A 148 19.38 -15.46 5.72
C GLY A 148 18.04 -15.96 5.17
N VAL A 149 17.22 -16.65 5.95
CA VAL A 149 15.89 -17.11 5.53
C VAL A 149 14.83 -16.47 6.41
N ILE A 150 13.85 -15.78 5.79
CA ILE A 150 12.72 -15.18 6.51
C ILE A 150 11.85 -16.32 7.07
N SER A 151 11.66 -16.33 8.39
CA SER A 151 10.78 -17.25 9.11
C SER A 151 9.88 -16.48 10.07
N PRO A 152 8.57 -16.80 10.16
CA PRO A 152 7.67 -16.17 11.13
C PRO A 152 8.20 -16.33 12.55
N ILE A 153 8.09 -15.28 13.36
CA ILE A 153 8.35 -15.39 14.79
C ILE A 153 7.23 -16.25 15.39
N PRO A 154 7.54 -17.30 16.17
CA PRO A 154 6.51 -18.08 16.85
C PRO A 154 5.71 -17.15 17.77
N GLU A 155 4.40 -17.03 17.55
CA GLU A 155 3.54 -16.31 18.49
C GLU A 155 3.69 -16.92 19.88
N ASP A 156 4.04 -16.11 20.89
CA ASP A 156 4.11 -16.59 22.26
C ASP A 156 2.74 -17.19 22.65
N PRO A 157 2.68 -18.50 22.97
CA PRO A 157 1.42 -19.14 23.34
C PRO A 157 0.75 -18.49 24.56
N LYS A 158 1.48 -17.69 25.37
CA LYS A 158 0.93 -16.97 26.51
C LYS A 158 0.08 -15.75 26.12
N ASN A 159 0.21 -15.22 24.90
CA ASN A 159 -0.53 -14.02 24.47
C ASN A 159 -1.87 -14.32 23.77
N ARG A 160 -2.21 -15.61 23.56
CA ARG A 160 -3.49 -16.02 22.94
C ARG A 160 -4.70 -15.98 23.88
N ARG A 161 -4.54 -15.56 25.14
CA ARG A 161 -5.64 -15.58 26.12
C ARG A 161 -6.62 -14.40 26.03
N PHE A 162 -6.41 -13.45 25.11
CA PHE A 162 -7.28 -12.27 24.97
C PHE A 162 -8.04 -12.21 23.63
N ALA A 163 -7.99 -13.27 22.82
CA ALA A 163 -8.79 -13.39 21.60
C ALA A 163 -9.82 -14.51 21.79
N ALA A 164 -10.85 -14.25 22.59
CA ALA A 164 -12.05 -15.08 22.70
C ALA A 164 -13.27 -14.16 22.87
#